data_AF-A0AA41QU21-F1
#
_entry.id   AF-A0AA41QU21-F1
#
_cell.length_a   1.000
_cell.length_b   1.000
_cell.length_c   1.000
_cell.angle_alpha   90.00
_cell.angle_beta   90.00
_cell.angle_gamma   90.00
#
_symmetry.space_group_name_H-M   'P 1'
#
loop_
_entity.id
_entity.type
_entity.pdbx_description
1 polymer ?
#
loop_
_entity_poly.entity_id
_entity_poly.type
_entity_poly.pdbx_seq_one_letter_code
_entity_poly.pdbx_strand_id
1 'polypeptide(L)'
;MNLLDHARIIRATLSYDAWLDFAGVPGRRRRDLRRELRANLSDAAALVGSREAVRGLGSTRAMAAAASAPDPTRPHWTVAFTIGMSLFGLSVLAETLAALSWLDGARAATPESPVAGSLTFFPGSSLAYSPSADGFSLSINFGWVCLAVGLVSFIVAAQPWRLLIRSTASLSQ
;
A
#
# COMPACT_ATOMS: atom_id res chain seq x y z
N MET A 1 16.83 -26.35 -3.98
CA MET A 1 15.77 -25.44 -4.49
C MET A 1 16.39 -24.07 -4.69
N ASN A 2 16.27 -23.47 -5.87
CA ASN A 2 16.95 -22.21 -6.19
C ASN A 2 16.21 -21.01 -5.54
N LEU A 3 16.90 -19.93 -5.20
CA LEU A 3 16.29 -18.71 -4.62
C LEU A 3 15.19 -18.14 -5.54
N LEU A 4 15.40 -18.24 -6.86
CA LEU A 4 14.42 -17.83 -7.86
C LEU A 4 13.15 -18.69 -7.85
N ASP A 5 13.27 -19.98 -7.55
CA ASP A 5 12.11 -20.89 -7.45
C ASP A 5 11.26 -20.54 -6.24
N HIS A 6 11.92 -20.24 -5.12
CA HIS A 6 11.26 -19.83 -3.89
C HIS A 6 10.55 -18.49 -4.06
N ALA A 7 11.20 -17.51 -4.72
CA ALA A 7 10.61 -16.22 -5.04
C ALA A 7 9.35 -16.35 -5.93
N ARG A 8 9.37 -17.25 -6.92
CA ARG A 8 8.20 -17.51 -7.79
C ARG A 8 7.01 -18.08 -7.00
N ILE A 9 7.24 -19.08 -6.16
CA ILE A 9 6.20 -19.68 -5.32
C ILE A 9 5.65 -18.65 -4.34
N ILE A 10 6.51 -17.84 -3.71
CA ILE A 10 6.09 -16.74 -2.82
C ILE A 10 5.21 -15.74 -3.57
N ARG A 11 5.62 -15.30 -4.77
CA ARG A 11 4.85 -14.34 -5.56
C ARG A 11 3.47 -14.88 -5.94
N ALA A 12 3.37 -16.13 -6.38
CA ALA A 12 2.09 -16.76 -6.71
C ALA A 12 1.18 -16.86 -5.47
N THR A 13 1.76 -17.23 -4.33
CA THR A 13 1.05 -17.33 -3.05
C THR A 13 0.53 -15.97 -2.59
N LEU A 14 1.35 -14.91 -2.66
CA LEU A 14 0.95 -13.54 -2.30
C LEU A 14 -0.14 -13.00 -3.22
N SER A 15 -0.05 -13.27 -4.53
CA SER A 15 -1.10 -12.88 -5.48
C SER A 15 -2.43 -13.55 -5.14
N TYR A 16 -2.42 -14.86 -4.86
CA TYR A 16 -3.63 -15.58 -4.45
C TYR A 16 -4.19 -15.06 -3.12
N ASP A 17 -3.32 -14.79 -2.14
CA ASP A 17 -3.66 -14.25 -0.83
C ASP A 17 -4.35 -12.88 -0.91
N ALA A 18 -3.89 -12.00 -1.82
CA ALA A 18 -4.53 -10.72 -2.10
C ALA A 18 -5.92 -10.89 -2.73
N TRP A 19 -6.09 -11.84 -3.65
CA TRP A 19 -7.40 -12.13 -4.24
C TRP A 19 -8.37 -12.80 -3.26
N LEU A 20 -7.89 -13.64 -2.34
CA LEU A 20 -8.72 -14.19 -1.26
C LEU A 20 -9.23 -13.09 -0.32
N ASP A 21 -8.40 -12.09 -0.03
CA ASP A 21 -8.83 -10.92 0.74
C ASP A 21 -9.83 -10.06 -0.02
N PHE A 22 -9.60 -9.86 -1.33
CA PHE A 22 -10.53 -9.16 -2.22
C PHE A 22 -11.90 -9.86 -2.29
N ALA A 23 -11.90 -11.19 -2.28
CA ALA A 23 -13.11 -12.01 -2.31
C ALA A 23 -13.75 -12.22 -0.92
N GLY A 24 -13.24 -11.59 0.13
CA GLY A 24 -13.84 -11.61 1.47
C GLY A 24 -13.61 -12.87 2.30
N VAL A 25 -12.64 -13.72 1.94
CA VAL A 25 -12.43 -15.02 2.59
C VAL A 25 -11.94 -14.87 4.05
N PRO A 26 -12.52 -15.61 5.03
CA PRO A 26 -12.12 -15.51 6.43
C PRO A 26 -10.64 -15.79 6.68
N GLY A 27 -9.99 -15.04 7.57
CA GLY A 27 -8.55 -15.18 7.84
C GLY A 27 -8.07 -16.58 8.22
N ARG A 28 -8.89 -17.38 8.94
CA ARG A 28 -8.58 -18.81 9.19
C ARG A 28 -8.59 -19.60 7.88
N ARG A 29 -9.69 -19.52 7.12
CA ARG A 29 -9.83 -20.17 5.82
C ARG A 29 -8.77 -19.73 4.81
N ARG A 30 -8.40 -18.45 4.79
CA ARG A 30 -7.34 -17.89 3.97
C ARG A 30 -5.98 -18.50 4.32
N ARG A 31 -5.67 -18.67 5.60
CA ARG A 31 -4.44 -19.37 6.04
C ARG A 31 -4.43 -20.83 5.61
N ASP A 32 -5.56 -21.51 5.68
CA ASP A 32 -5.68 -22.91 5.27
C ASP A 32 -5.50 -23.07 3.76
N LEU A 33 -6.24 -22.28 2.97
CA LEU A 33 -6.10 -22.25 1.50
C LEU A 33 -4.69 -21.88 1.05
N ARG A 34 -4.02 -20.99 1.78
CA ARG A 34 -2.63 -20.61 1.51
C ARG A 34 -1.66 -21.75 1.80
N ARG A 35 -1.87 -22.50 2.88
CA ARG A 35 -1.06 -23.67 3.22
C ARG A 35 -1.26 -24.78 2.18
N GLU A 36 -2.50 -25.02 1.79
CA GLU A 36 -2.88 -25.99 0.76
C GLU A 36 -2.24 -25.64 -0.60
N LEU A 37 -2.37 -24.39 -1.05
CA LEU A 37 -1.73 -23.94 -2.28
C LEU A 37 -0.20 -24.11 -2.23
N ARG A 38 0.42 -23.77 -1.09
CA ARG A 38 1.87 -23.87 -0.94
C ARG A 38 2.35 -25.32 -0.99
N ALA A 39 1.63 -26.25 -0.36
CA ALA A 39 1.91 -27.68 -0.42
C ALA A 39 1.75 -28.22 -1.85
N ASN A 40 0.63 -27.90 -2.51
CA ASN A 40 0.39 -28.33 -3.89
C ASN A 40 1.44 -27.77 -4.86
N LEU A 41 1.88 -26.52 -4.66
CA LEU A 41 2.95 -25.92 -5.45
C LEU A 41 4.32 -26.54 -5.17
N SER A 42 4.64 -26.89 -3.93
CA SER A 42 5.91 -27.57 -3.62
C SER A 42 5.97 -28.95 -4.25
N ASP A 43 4.85 -29.68 -4.20
CA ASP A 43 4.76 -31.04 -4.75
C ASP A 43 4.82 -31.00 -6.28
N ALA A 44 4.07 -30.09 -6.91
CA ALA A 44 4.14 -29.89 -8.35
C ALA A 44 5.52 -29.39 -8.80
N ALA A 45 6.16 -28.49 -8.05
CA ALA A 45 7.50 -28.00 -8.37
C ALA A 45 8.56 -29.10 -8.28
N ALA A 46 8.38 -30.11 -7.42
CA ALA A 46 9.26 -31.27 -7.36
C ALA A 46 9.17 -32.15 -8.62
N LEU A 47 8.02 -32.17 -9.29
CA LEU A 47 7.77 -32.99 -10.48
C LEU A 47 8.11 -32.26 -11.79
N VAL A 48 7.66 -31.01 -11.96
CA VAL A 48 7.75 -30.28 -13.24
C VAL A 48 8.57 -28.99 -13.16
N GLY A 49 9.11 -28.67 -11.99
CA GLY A 49 9.84 -27.42 -11.73
C GLY A 49 8.92 -26.24 -11.39
N SER A 50 9.46 -25.27 -10.64
CA SER A 50 8.71 -24.13 -10.07
C SER A 50 7.99 -23.27 -11.11
N ARG A 51 8.60 -23.09 -12.29
CA ARG A 51 8.06 -22.24 -13.36
C ARG A 51 6.80 -22.85 -13.95
N GLU A 52 6.85 -24.13 -14.27
CA GLU A 52 5.74 -24.81 -14.92
C GLU A 52 4.61 -25.12 -13.92
N ALA A 53 4.96 -25.42 -12.66
CA ALA A 53 3.99 -25.53 -11.57
C ALA A 53 3.20 -24.22 -11.37
N VAL A 54 3.87 -23.06 -11.35
CA VAL A 54 3.19 -21.76 -11.23
C VAL A 54 2.39 -21.41 -12.49
N ARG A 55 2.87 -21.78 -13.68
CA ARG A 55 2.16 -21.56 -14.95
C ARG A 55 0.89 -22.41 -15.05
N GLY A 56 0.92 -23.64 -14.51
CA GLY A 56 -0.20 -24.57 -14.45
C GLY A 56 -1.34 -24.16 -13.51
N LEU A 57 -1.09 -23.26 -12.55
CA LEU A 57 -2.15 -22.70 -11.68
C LEU A 57 -3.21 -21.90 -12.43
N GLY A 58 -2.86 -21.33 -13.59
CA GLY A 58 -3.75 -20.43 -14.31
C GLY A 58 -4.04 -19.13 -13.53
N SER A 59 -5.31 -18.69 -13.55
CA SER A 59 -5.73 -17.43 -12.94
C SER A 59 -5.97 -17.56 -11.44
N THR A 60 -5.06 -17.00 -10.63
CA THR A 60 -5.23 -16.91 -9.16
C THR A 60 -6.51 -16.17 -8.76
N ARG A 61 -6.95 -15.21 -9.57
CA ARG A 61 -8.22 -14.50 -9.40
C ARG A 61 -9.42 -15.44 -9.53
N ALA A 62 -9.44 -16.29 -10.55
CA ALA A 62 -10.54 -17.24 -10.77
C ALA A 62 -10.62 -18.27 -9.64
N MET A 63 -9.46 -18.80 -9.21
CA MET A 63 -9.41 -19.71 -8.06
C MET A 63 -9.91 -19.07 -6.76
N ALA A 64 -9.53 -17.81 -6.51
CA ALA A 64 -9.96 -17.10 -5.31
C ALA A 64 -11.46 -16.80 -5.33
N ALA A 65 -12.02 -16.45 -6.49
CA ALA A 65 -13.45 -16.29 -6.68
C ALA A 65 -14.21 -17.60 -6.42
N ALA A 66 -13.71 -18.73 -6.94
CA ALA A 66 -14.30 -20.04 -6.70
C ALA A 66 -14.24 -20.48 -5.22
N ALA A 67 -13.23 -20.04 -4.48
CA ALA A 67 -13.07 -20.33 -3.05
C ALA A 67 -13.87 -19.39 -2.13
N SER A 68 -14.51 -18.36 -2.68
CA SER A 68 -15.21 -17.34 -1.91
C SER A 68 -16.65 -17.73 -1.59
N ALA A 69 -17.05 -17.51 -0.33
CA ALA A 69 -18.45 -17.40 0.05
C ALA A 69 -18.72 -15.90 0.28
N PRO A 70 -19.65 -15.28 -0.46
CA PRO A 70 -19.93 -13.85 -0.31
C PRO A 70 -20.36 -13.52 1.12
N ASP A 71 -19.52 -12.80 1.87
CA ASP A 71 -19.87 -12.21 3.16
C ASP A 71 -19.70 -10.68 3.05
N PRO A 72 -20.80 -9.93 2.81
CA PRO A 72 -20.75 -8.48 2.61
C PRO A 72 -20.37 -7.70 3.87
N THR A 73 -20.24 -8.35 5.03
CA THR A 73 -19.97 -7.68 6.31
C THR A 73 -18.49 -7.61 6.68
N ARG A 74 -17.60 -8.20 5.88
CA ARG A 74 -16.16 -8.29 6.22
C ARG A 74 -15.34 -7.06 5.79
N PRO A 75 -14.38 -6.61 6.64
CA PRO A 75 -13.37 -5.63 6.24
C PRO A 75 -12.37 -6.22 5.23
N HIS A 76 -12.17 -5.53 4.10
CA HIS A 76 -11.18 -5.86 3.07
C HIS A 76 -9.89 -5.07 3.28
N TRP A 77 -9.05 -5.54 4.21
CA TRP A 77 -7.84 -4.84 4.66
C TRP A 77 -6.82 -4.57 3.55
N THR A 78 -6.63 -5.51 2.64
CA THR A 78 -5.66 -5.40 1.55
C THR A 78 -6.17 -4.47 0.46
N VAL A 79 -7.48 -4.48 0.20
CA VAL A 79 -8.11 -3.57 -0.78
C VAL A 79 -8.02 -2.13 -0.29
N ALA A 80 -8.39 -1.91 0.98
CA ALA A 80 -8.34 -0.59 1.56
C ALA A 80 -6.90 -0.10 1.73
N PHE A 81 -5.95 -0.97 2.11
CA PHE A 81 -4.52 -0.64 2.11
C PHE A 81 -4.01 -0.27 0.71
N THR A 82 -4.39 -1.03 -0.33
CA THR A 82 -3.97 -0.75 -1.71
C THR A 82 -4.52 0.61 -2.18
N ILE A 83 -5.82 0.85 -1.99
CA ILE A 83 -6.45 2.12 -2.37
C ILE A 83 -5.85 3.28 -1.56
N GLY A 84 -5.70 3.11 -0.24
CA GLY A 84 -5.12 4.11 0.65
C GLY A 84 -3.69 4.46 0.28
N MET A 85 -2.85 3.46 0.01
CA MET A 85 -1.47 3.66 -0.43
C MET A 85 -1.40 4.32 -1.81
N SER A 86 -2.29 3.97 -2.74
CA SER A 86 -2.37 4.62 -4.05
C SER A 86 -2.78 6.10 -3.94
N LEU A 87 -3.78 6.42 -3.12
CA LEU A 87 -4.22 7.79 -2.89
C LEU A 87 -3.15 8.61 -2.16
N PHE A 88 -2.49 8.02 -1.15
CA PHE A 88 -1.37 8.66 -0.47
C PHE A 88 -0.21 8.93 -1.43
N GLY A 89 0.20 7.94 -2.23
CA GLY A 89 1.23 8.12 -3.26
C GLY A 89 0.88 9.21 -4.27
N LEU A 90 -0.39 9.28 -4.70
CA LEU A 90 -0.88 10.33 -5.58
C LEU A 90 -0.81 11.71 -4.93
N SER A 91 -1.14 11.83 -3.65
CA SER A 91 -1.05 13.10 -2.91
C SER A 91 0.40 13.59 -2.77
N VAL A 92 1.34 12.68 -2.45
CA VAL A 92 2.78 12.99 -2.37
C VAL A 92 3.32 13.42 -3.73
N LEU A 93 2.90 12.74 -4.81
CA LEU A 93 3.28 13.09 -6.17
C LEU A 93 2.74 14.49 -6.55
N ALA A 94 1.46 14.76 -6.28
CA ALA A 94 0.85 16.05 -6.56
C ALA A 94 1.54 17.19 -5.81
N GLU A 95 1.87 16.99 -4.54
CA GLU A 95 2.63 17.98 -3.76
C GLU A 95 4.04 18.19 -4.32
N THR A 96 4.73 17.11 -4.72
CA THR A 96 6.07 17.23 -5.29
C THR A 96 6.05 18.09 -6.56
N LEU A 97 5.04 17.90 -7.42
CA LEU A 97 4.87 18.72 -8.62
C LEU A 97 4.54 20.18 -8.28
N ALA A 98 3.71 20.43 -7.26
CA ALA A 98 3.40 21.77 -6.78
C ALA A 98 4.63 22.48 -6.15
N ALA A 99 5.46 21.75 -5.42
CA ALA A 99 6.69 22.28 -4.84
C ALA A 99 7.71 22.66 -5.93
N LEU A 100 7.81 21.85 -6.99
CA LEU A 100 8.67 22.15 -8.14
C LEU A 100 8.19 23.39 -8.90
N SER A 101 6.90 23.52 -9.16
CA SER A 101 6.36 24.69 -9.85
C SER A 101 6.52 25.98 -9.03
N TRP A 102 6.34 25.90 -7.71
CA TRP A 102 6.63 27.00 -6.80
C TRP A 102 8.12 27.39 -6.82
N LEU A 103 9.01 26.40 -6.79
CA LEU A 103 10.47 26.63 -6.83
C LEU A 103 10.91 27.29 -8.14
N ASP A 104 10.35 26.88 -9.27
CA ASP A 104 10.64 27.52 -10.56
C ASP A 104 10.16 28.97 -10.59
N GLY A 105 8.99 29.25 -10.02
CA GLY A 105 8.50 30.62 -9.82
C GLY A 105 9.41 31.46 -8.91
N ALA A 106 9.86 30.90 -7.79
CA ALA A 106 10.77 31.55 -6.86
C ALA A 106 12.13 31.86 -7.51
N ARG A 107 12.67 30.96 -8.34
CA ARG A 107 13.90 31.19 -9.10
C ARG A 107 13.74 32.27 -10.15
N ALA A 108 12.64 32.23 -10.93
CA ALA A 108 12.36 33.20 -11.98
C ALA A 108 12.19 34.63 -11.43
N ALA A 109 11.70 34.78 -10.21
CA ALA A 109 11.53 36.08 -9.55
C ALA A 109 12.84 36.71 -9.05
N THR A 110 13.96 35.97 -9.06
CA THR A 110 15.29 36.41 -8.57
C THR A 110 15.23 37.23 -7.28
N PRO A 111 14.65 36.68 -6.20
CA PRO A 111 14.42 37.44 -4.98
C PRO A 111 15.75 37.77 -4.28
N GLU A 112 15.86 38.99 -3.76
CA GLU A 112 17.03 39.44 -2.98
C GLU A 112 17.01 38.92 -1.54
N SER A 113 15.87 38.40 -1.08
CA SER A 113 15.66 37.88 0.27
C SER A 113 15.08 36.45 0.25
N PRO A 114 15.22 35.67 1.34
CA PRO A 114 14.67 34.33 1.41
C PRO A 114 13.14 34.33 1.25
N VAL A 115 12.62 33.43 0.42
CA VAL A 115 11.18 33.30 0.16
C VAL A 115 10.69 31.98 0.74
N ALA A 116 9.62 32.04 1.53
CA ALA A 116 8.96 30.87 2.10
C ALA A 116 7.65 30.56 1.36
N GLY A 117 7.39 29.27 1.14
CA GLY A 117 6.15 28.74 0.58
C GLY A 117 5.58 27.65 1.48
N SER A 118 4.25 27.53 1.51
CA SER A 118 3.56 26.47 2.24
C SER A 118 3.24 25.29 1.33
N LEU A 119 3.37 24.07 1.84
CA LEU A 119 2.91 22.86 1.16
C LEU A 119 1.38 22.75 1.30
N THR A 120 0.66 22.62 0.18
CA THR A 120 -0.80 22.80 0.14
C THR A 120 -1.53 21.57 0.72
N PHE A 121 -1.06 20.38 0.43
CA PHE A 121 -1.62 19.11 0.91
C PHE A 121 -1.06 18.67 2.26
N PHE A 122 0.01 19.32 2.75
CA PHE A 122 0.61 19.03 4.05
C PHE A 122 0.69 20.30 4.93
N PRO A 123 -0.45 20.76 5.48
CA PRO A 123 -0.48 21.99 6.25
C PRO A 123 0.49 21.93 7.44
N GLY A 124 1.20 23.04 7.69
CA GLY A 124 2.28 23.10 8.67
C GLY A 124 3.64 22.60 8.16
N SER A 125 3.73 22.19 6.90
CA SER A 125 5.00 21.94 6.22
C SER A 125 5.36 23.14 5.33
N SER A 126 6.64 23.48 5.27
CA SER A 126 7.12 24.68 4.57
C SER A 126 8.32 24.37 3.69
N LEU A 127 8.38 25.07 2.55
CA LEU A 127 9.54 25.20 1.70
C LEU A 127 10.16 26.57 1.93
N ALA A 128 11.47 26.66 2.02
CA ALA A 128 12.18 27.93 2.00
C ALA A 128 13.29 27.89 0.96
N TYR A 129 13.27 28.90 0.10
CA TYR A 129 14.28 29.19 -0.89
C TYR A 129 15.14 30.34 -0.37
N SER A 130 16.45 30.15 -0.30
CA SER A 130 17.41 31.22 0.02
C SER A 130 18.41 31.34 -1.12
N PRO A 131 18.55 32.53 -1.73
CA PRO A 131 19.68 32.80 -2.63
C PRO A 131 21.00 32.71 -1.84
N SER A 132 22.06 32.19 -2.47
CA SER A 132 23.41 32.16 -1.89
C SER A 132 24.44 32.58 -2.94
N ALA A 133 25.63 33.01 -2.50
CA ALA A 133 26.68 33.49 -3.40
C ALA A 133 27.13 32.42 -4.43
N ASP A 134 27.05 31.14 -4.05
CA ASP A 134 27.39 30.00 -4.91
C ASP A 134 26.16 29.32 -5.55
N GLY A 135 24.97 29.92 -5.48
CA GLY A 135 23.75 29.39 -6.08
C GLY A 135 22.50 29.62 -5.24
N PHE A 136 21.88 28.54 -4.77
CA PHE A 136 20.70 28.62 -3.91
C PHE A 136 20.67 27.49 -2.88
N SER A 137 19.98 27.73 -1.78
CA SER A 137 19.65 26.72 -0.77
C SER A 137 18.15 26.48 -0.77
N LEU A 138 17.76 25.20 -0.74
CA LEU A 138 16.38 24.76 -0.57
C LEU A 138 16.28 24.04 0.78
N SER A 139 15.41 24.51 1.65
CA SER A 139 15.07 23.81 2.89
C SER A 139 13.60 23.38 2.86
N ILE A 140 13.36 22.12 3.23
CA ILE A 140 12.03 21.56 3.34
C ILE A 140 11.84 21.17 4.80
N ASN A 141 10.84 21.75 5.43
CA ASN A 141 10.40 21.38 6.76
C ASN A 141 9.10 20.60 6.64
N PHE A 142 9.14 19.31 6.96
CA PHE A 142 7.93 18.49 7.06
C PHE A 142 7.33 18.64 8.45
N GLY A 143 6.15 19.24 8.52
CA GLY A 143 5.40 19.33 9.76
C GLY A 143 4.91 17.95 10.21
N TRP A 144 4.61 17.82 11.52
CA TRP A 144 4.05 16.60 12.11
C TRP A 144 2.76 16.12 11.41
N VAL A 145 2.04 17.05 10.77
CA VAL A 145 0.82 16.77 10.01
C VAL A 145 1.09 15.84 8.82
N CYS A 146 2.26 15.90 8.18
CA CYS A 146 2.61 14.97 7.10
C CYS A 146 2.63 13.52 7.60
N LEU A 147 3.21 13.29 8.78
CA LEU A 147 3.19 11.99 9.45
C LEU A 147 1.78 11.61 9.90
N ALA A 148 1.01 12.57 10.42
CA ALA A 148 -0.37 12.35 10.85
C ALA A 148 -1.29 11.98 9.68
N VAL A 149 -1.15 12.62 8.51
CA VAL A 149 -1.91 12.29 7.29
C VAL A 149 -1.57 10.89 6.81
N GLY A 150 -0.28 10.51 6.81
CA GLY A 150 0.13 9.14 6.50
C GLY A 150 -0.48 8.12 7.47
N LEU A 151 -0.43 8.42 8.77
CA LEU A 151 -0.96 7.55 9.83
C LEU A 151 -2.50 7.45 9.76
N VAL A 152 -3.21 8.57 9.56
CA VAL A 152 -4.67 8.60 9.43
C VAL A 152 -5.12 7.87 8.17
N SER A 153 -4.45 8.10 7.03
CA SER A 153 -4.74 7.36 5.80
C SER A 153 -4.56 5.86 6.00
N PHE A 154 -3.50 5.46 6.69
CA PHE A 154 -3.28 4.06 7.08
C PHE A 154 -4.38 3.54 8.00
N ILE A 155 -4.77 4.28 9.04
CA ILE A 155 -5.80 3.87 10.00
C ILE A 155 -7.19 3.77 9.34
N VAL A 156 -7.55 4.75 8.50
CA VAL A 156 -8.82 4.77 7.75
C VAL A 156 -8.87 3.65 6.73
N ALA A 157 -7.76 3.37 6.05
CA ALA A 157 -7.65 2.21 5.17
C ALA A 157 -7.71 0.89 5.97
N ALA A 158 -7.01 0.81 7.10
CA ALA A 158 -6.96 -0.38 7.93
C ALA A 158 -8.33 -0.69 8.57
N GLN A 159 -9.14 0.32 8.91
CA GLN A 159 -10.43 0.15 9.62
C GLN A 159 -10.35 -0.79 10.85
N PRO A 160 -9.39 -0.60 11.78
CA PRO A 160 -9.18 -1.51 12.91
C PRO A 160 -10.38 -1.64 13.85
N TRP A 161 -11.24 -0.64 13.90
CA TRP A 161 -12.48 -0.64 14.68
C TRP A 161 -13.48 -1.72 14.26
N ARG A 162 -13.44 -2.25 13.03
CA ARG A 162 -14.31 -3.37 12.63
C ARG A 162 -14.01 -4.67 13.38
N LEU A 163 -12.83 -4.79 13.99
CA LEU A 163 -12.49 -5.90 14.90
C LEU A 163 -13.11 -5.70 16.29
N LEU A 164 -13.19 -4.44 16.74
CA LEU A 164 -13.71 -4.09 18.06
C LEU A 164 -15.24 -4.26 18.14
N ILE A 165 -15.95 -3.93 17.06
CA ILE A 165 -17.43 -4.08 16.99
C ILE A 165 -17.86 -5.56 17.13
N ARG A 166 -17.00 -6.52 16.75
CA ARG A 166 -17.26 -7.95 16.93
C ARG A 166 -17.13 -8.42 18.38
N SER A 167 -16.21 -7.82 19.16
CA SER A 167 -15.98 -8.17 20.57
C SER A 167 -17.22 -7.86 21.42
N THR A 168 -17.84 -6.70 21.17
CA THR A 168 -19.04 -6.27 21.88
C THR A 168 -20.27 -7.14 21.58
N ALA A 169 -20.39 -7.67 20.35
CA ALA A 169 -21.51 -8.55 19.99
C ALA A 169 -21.40 -9.97 20.55
N SER A 170 -20.19 -10.47 20.80
CA SER A 170 -19.98 -11.79 21.44
C SER A 170 -20.07 -11.78 22.97
N LEU A 171 -20.04 -10.59 23.58
CA LEU A 171 -20.15 -10.42 25.04
C LEU A 171 -21.60 -10.19 25.51
N SER A 172 -22.54 -10.07 24.57
CA SER A 172 -23.97 -9.87 24.83
C SER A 172 -24.85 -11.08 24.47
N GLN A 173 -24.25 -12.24 24.18
CA GLN A 173 -24.91 -13.55 24.10
C GLN A 173 -24.39 -14.45 25.20
#